data_AF-A0A1F2VUB6-F1
#
_entry.id   AF-A0A1F2VUB6-F1
#
_cell.length_a   1.000
_cell.length_b   1.000
_cell.length_c   1.000
_cell.angle_alpha   90.00
_cell.angle_beta   90.00
_cell.angle_gamma   90.00
#
_symmetry.space_group_name_H-M   'P 1'
#
loop_
_entity.id
_entity.type
_entity.pdbx_description
1 polymer ?
#
loop_
_entity_poly.entity_id
_entity_poly.type
_entity_poly.pdbx_seq_one_letter_code
_entity_poly.pdbx_strand_id
1 'polypeptide(L)'
;MGCKRCGSVDLAEKKVIFKNNTEHLEIRCNACKKVQGYKKQTSGDDDNFIMPFGKYRGKTIKEIIALDIGYARWGIENLKNNISTRFKEILSKNNL
;
A
#
# COMPACT_ATOMS: atom_id res chain seq x y z
N MET A 1 -12.04 19.59 5.25
CA MET A 1 -13.33 18.85 5.25
C MET A 1 -13.49 18.24 6.64
N GLY A 2 -14.51 18.64 7.42
CA GLY A 2 -14.68 18.23 8.82
C GLY A 2 -15.50 16.96 9.01
N CYS A 3 -15.72 16.59 10.27
CA CYS A 3 -16.58 15.48 10.67
C CYS A 3 -18.00 15.68 10.11
N LYS A 4 -18.52 14.69 9.37
CA LYS A 4 -19.87 14.67 8.81
C LYS A 4 -21.00 14.69 9.85
N ARG A 5 -20.68 14.44 11.12
CA ARG A 5 -21.66 14.42 12.22
C ARG A 5 -21.69 15.71 13.03
N CYS A 6 -20.54 16.19 13.47
CA CYS A 6 -20.44 17.32 14.42
C CYS A 6 -19.68 18.52 13.86
N GLY A 7 -19.25 18.49 12.60
CA GLY A 7 -18.49 19.58 11.97
C GLY A 7 -17.03 19.72 12.44
N SER A 8 -16.66 19.11 13.58
CA SER A 8 -15.29 19.19 14.11
C SER A 8 -14.24 18.75 13.10
N VAL A 9 -13.15 19.50 13.01
CA VAL A 9 -12.00 19.20 12.16
C VAL A 9 -11.02 18.21 12.82
N ASP A 10 -11.23 17.89 14.09
CA ASP A 10 -10.40 16.97 14.86
C ASP A 10 -10.74 15.51 14.52
N LEU A 11 -10.03 14.99 13.52
CA LEU A 11 -10.11 13.62 13.01
C LEU A 11 -8.81 12.88 13.36
N ALA A 12 -8.92 11.75 14.04
CA ALA A 12 -7.83 10.85 14.37
C ALA A 12 -7.83 9.61 13.46
N GLU A 13 -6.64 9.08 13.24
CA GLU A 13 -6.42 7.83 12.54
C GLU A 13 -6.14 6.72 13.54
N LYS A 14 -6.83 5.59 13.41
CA LYS A 14 -6.64 4.42 14.28
C LYS A 14 -6.38 3.18 13.44
N LYS A 15 -5.28 2.49 13.72
CA LYS A 15 -5.01 1.16 13.16
C LYS A 15 -5.98 0.15 13.75
N VAL A 16 -6.74 -0.52 12.90
CA VAL A 16 -7.74 -1.53 13.29
C VAL A 16 -7.47 -2.83 12.52
N ILE A 17 -7.55 -3.97 13.22
CA ILE A 17 -7.38 -5.30 12.63
C ILE A 17 -8.77 -5.89 12.42
N PHE A 18 -9.10 -6.27 11.20
CA PHE A 18 -10.36 -6.93 10.87
C PHE A 18 -10.28 -8.44 11.14
N LYS A 19 -11.45 -9.12 11.17
CA LYS A 19 -11.55 -10.57 11.45
C LYS A 19 -10.72 -11.45 10.50
N ASN A 20 -10.40 -10.96 9.31
CA ASN A 20 -9.57 -11.60 8.30
C ASN A 20 -8.07 -11.27 8.46
N ASN A 21 -7.66 -10.78 9.64
CA ASN A 21 -6.29 -10.35 9.94
C ASN A 21 -5.74 -9.25 9.01
N THR A 22 -6.62 -8.53 8.30
CA THR A 22 -6.23 -7.38 7.47
C THR A 22 -6.26 -6.12 8.33
N GLU A 23 -5.17 -5.36 8.32
CA GLU A 23 -5.09 -4.09 9.03
C GLU A 23 -5.69 -2.96 8.18
N HIS A 24 -6.39 -2.01 8.78
CA HIS A 24 -6.89 -0.81 8.10
C HIS A 24 -6.68 0.42 8.97
N LEU A 25 -6.61 1.60 8.36
CA LEU A 25 -6.58 2.88 9.06
C LEU A 25 -8.00 3.44 9.10
N GLU A 26 -8.66 3.37 10.25
CA GLU A 26 -9.96 3.99 10.48
C GLU A 26 -9.78 5.49 10.76
N ILE A 27 -10.52 6.34 10.04
CA ILE A 27 -10.63 7.77 10.34
C ILE A 27 -11.82 7.97 11.27
N ARG A 28 -11.59 8.53 12.45
CA ARG A 28 -12.62 8.78 13.47
C ARG A 28 -12.55 10.20 13.98
N CYS A 29 -13.69 10.82 14.25
CA CYS A 29 -13.72 12.12 14.91
C CYS A 29 -13.39 11.99 16.40
N ASN A 30 -12.45 12.77 16.91
CA ASN A 30 -12.08 12.76 18.33
C ASN A 30 -13.16 13.38 19.23
N ALA A 31 -13.88 14.40 18.74
CA ALA A 31 -14.93 15.08 19.51
C ALA A 31 -16.17 14.20 19.71
N CYS A 32 -16.71 13.60 18.63
CA CYS A 32 -17.97 12.84 18.70
C CYS A 32 -17.80 11.31 18.57
N LYS A 33 -16.55 10.83 18.46
CA LYS A 33 -16.17 9.42 18.31
C LYS A 33 -16.77 8.70 17.09
N LYS A 34 -17.39 9.42 16.15
CA LYS A 34 -18.00 8.85 14.95
C LYS A 34 -16.94 8.50 13.91
N VAL A 35 -16.98 7.27 13.39
CA VAL A 35 -16.19 6.83 12.24
C VAL A 35 -16.60 7.62 11.00
N GLN A 36 -15.63 8.28 10.38
CA GLN A 36 -15.81 9.09 9.16
C GLN A 36 -15.50 8.30 7.88
N GLY A 37 -14.68 7.26 8.00
CA GLY A 37 -14.33 6.36 6.90
C GLY A 37 -13.13 5.49 7.24
N TYR A 38 -12.64 4.77 6.23
CA TYR A 38 -11.43 3.96 6.32
C TYR A 38 -10.49 4.37 5.18
N LYS A 39 -9.21 4.57 5.49
CA LYS A 39 -8.17 4.62 4.47
C LYS A 39 -7.79 3.20 4.10
N LYS A 40 -7.63 2.96 2.79
CA LYS A 40 -6.96 1.75 2.31
C LYS A 40 -5.58 1.70 2.96
N GLN A 41 -5.06 0.50 3.21
CA GLN A 41 -3.63 0.35 3.52
C GLN A 41 -2.84 0.92 2.35
N THR A 42 -2.46 2.19 2.42
CA THR A 42 -1.19 2.61 1.85
C THR A 42 -0.18 1.94 2.76
N SER A 43 0.38 0.82 2.30
CA SER A 43 1.74 0.47 2.70
C SER A 43 2.51 1.78 2.60
N GLY A 44 2.85 2.36 3.75
CA GLY A 44 3.67 3.56 3.80
C GLY A 44 4.89 3.27 2.94
N ASP A 45 5.20 4.22 2.07
CA ASP A 45 6.11 4.12 0.94
C ASP A 45 5.50 3.49 -0.33
N ASP A 46 5.28 4.36 -1.31
CA ASP A 46 5.16 4.01 -2.74
C ASP A 46 6.31 3.09 -3.21
N ASP A 47 7.41 3.10 -2.44
CA ASP A 47 8.62 2.31 -2.57
C ASP A 47 8.54 0.86 -1.99
N ASN A 48 7.46 0.49 -1.27
CA ASN A 48 7.32 -0.82 -0.63
C ASN A 48 6.11 -1.62 -1.15
N PHE A 49 5.91 -1.60 -2.47
CA PHE A 49 4.87 -2.40 -3.13
C PHE A 49 5.09 -3.90 -2.86
N ILE A 50 4.12 -4.54 -2.22
CA ILE A 50 4.14 -5.98 -1.92
C ILE A 50 3.45 -6.72 -3.06
N MET A 51 4.14 -7.74 -3.59
CA MET A 51 3.62 -8.57 -4.67
C MET A 51 2.37 -9.35 -4.20
N PRO A 52 1.21 -9.15 -4.82
CA PRO A 52 -0.04 -9.75 -4.33
C PRO A 52 -0.24 -11.22 -4.75
N PHE A 53 0.51 -11.72 -5.73
CA PHE A 53 0.36 -13.06 -6.30
C PHE A 53 1.68 -13.64 -6.85
N GLY A 54 1.65 -14.90 -7.29
CA GLY A 54 2.77 -15.55 -7.98
C GLY A 54 3.90 -16.03 -7.07
N LYS A 55 5.04 -16.38 -7.68
CA LYS A 55 6.24 -16.96 -7.02
C LYS A 55 6.73 -16.14 -5.83
N TYR A 56 6.61 -14.82 -5.90
CA TYR A 56 7.13 -13.89 -4.89
C TYR A 56 6.03 -13.21 -4.07
N ARG A 57 4.83 -13.81 -3.98
CA ARG A 57 3.72 -13.27 -3.18
C ARG A 57 4.17 -12.95 -1.75
N GLY A 58 3.83 -11.76 -1.27
CA GLY A 58 4.16 -11.29 0.08
C GLY A 58 5.55 -10.67 0.21
N LYS A 59 6.38 -10.70 -0.85
CA LYS A 59 7.66 -9.97 -0.92
C LYS A 59 7.48 -8.62 -1.59
N THR A 60 8.36 -7.69 -1.25
CA THR A 60 8.40 -6.36 -1.85
C THR A 60 9.12 -6.38 -3.21
N ILE A 61 8.83 -5.43 -4.09
CA ILE A 61 9.52 -5.33 -5.40
C ILE A 61 11.03 -5.18 -5.22
N LYS A 62 11.48 -4.44 -4.20
CA LYS A 62 12.91 -4.29 -3.86
C LYS A 62 13.55 -5.63 -3.50
N GLU A 63 12.91 -6.41 -2.64
CA GLU A 63 13.38 -7.77 -2.33
C GLU A 63 13.40 -8.66 -3.57
N ILE A 64 12.41 -8.56 -4.45
CA ILE A 64 12.36 -9.35 -5.68
C ILE A 64 13.51 -8.98 -6.61
N ILE A 65 13.82 -7.71 -6.79
CA ILE A 65 14.96 -7.24 -7.62
C ILE A 65 16.28 -7.74 -7.02
N ALA A 66 16.43 -7.68 -5.70
CA ALA A 66 17.63 -8.15 -5.01
C ALA A 66 17.81 -9.68 -5.08
N LEU A 67 16.70 -10.44 -5.07
CA LEU A 67 16.72 -11.89 -5.15
C LEU A 67 16.84 -12.41 -6.59
N ASP A 68 16.17 -11.76 -7.54
CA ASP A 68 16.01 -12.22 -8.92
C ASP A 68 15.70 -11.05 -9.86
N ILE A 69 16.76 -10.38 -10.31
CA ILE A 69 16.66 -9.30 -11.29
C ILE A 69 16.13 -9.79 -12.65
N GLY A 70 16.32 -11.07 -12.99
CA GLY A 70 15.79 -11.67 -14.20
C GLY A 70 14.26 -11.71 -14.19
N TYR A 71 13.67 -12.08 -13.05
CA TYR A 71 12.23 -12.01 -12.86
C TYR A 71 11.71 -10.58 -12.88
N ALA A 72 12.44 -9.62 -12.30
CA ALA A 72 12.06 -8.22 -12.36
C ALA A 72 11.99 -7.68 -13.80
N ARG A 73 12.99 -8.03 -14.62
CA ARG A 73 13.03 -7.68 -16.06
C ARG A 73 11.89 -8.35 -16.83
N TRP A 74 11.68 -9.65 -16.64
CA TRP A 74 10.53 -10.37 -17.21
C TRP A 74 9.19 -9.74 -16.77
N GLY A 75 9.11 -9.31 -15.51
CA GLY A 75 7.93 -8.71 -14.91
C GLY A 75 7.54 -7.37 -15.54
N ILE A 76 8.51 -6.58 -16.03
CA ILE A 76 8.23 -5.34 -16.77
C ILE A 76 7.44 -5.65 -18.05
N GLU A 77 7.79 -6.71 -18.75
CA GLU A 77 7.20 -7.04 -20.06
C GLU A 77 5.92 -7.89 -19.95
N ASN A 78 5.80 -8.69 -18.88
CA ASN A 78 4.77 -9.74 -18.78
C ASN A 78 3.72 -9.51 -17.67
N LEU A 79 3.97 -8.64 -16.68
CA LEU A 79 2.99 -8.36 -15.62
C LEU A 79 2.12 -7.16 -15.98
N LYS A 80 0.85 -7.19 -15.52
CA LYS A 80 -0.13 -6.15 -15.86
C LYS A 80 0.00 -4.88 -15.01
N ASN A 81 -0.39 -3.77 -15.64
CA ASN A 81 -0.72 -2.48 -15.03
C ASN A 81 0.35 -2.00 -14.02
N ASN A 82 -0.09 -1.73 -12.80
CA ASN A 82 0.69 -1.12 -11.74
C ASN A 82 1.91 -1.92 -11.31
N ILE A 83 1.99 -3.23 -11.59
CA ILE A 83 3.13 -4.05 -11.15
C ILE A 83 4.35 -3.83 -12.08
N SER A 84 4.13 -3.85 -13.39
CA SER A 84 5.18 -3.59 -14.39
C SER A 84 5.76 -2.17 -14.23
N THR A 85 4.89 -1.18 -14.04
CA THR A 85 5.32 0.22 -13.81
C THR A 85 6.24 0.32 -12.58
N ARG A 86 5.91 -0.37 -11.48
CA ARG A 86 6.71 -0.35 -10.24
C ARG A 86 8.08 -1.00 -10.42
N PHE A 87 8.16 -2.13 -11.12
CA PHE A 87 9.45 -2.74 -11.46
C PHE A 87 10.31 -1.77 -12.29
N LYS A 88 9.72 -1.10 -13.27
CA LYS A 88 10.41 -0.13 -14.13
C LYS A 88 10.91 1.08 -13.34
N GLU A 89 10.06 1.67 -12.50
CA GLU A 89 10.41 2.82 -11.65
C GLU A 89 11.58 2.49 -10.72
N ILE A 90 11.56 1.34 -10.04
CA ILE A 90 12.59 0.96 -9.08
C ILE A 90 13.91 0.61 -9.78
N LEU A 91 13.88 -0.07 -10.93
CA LEU A 91 15.09 -0.37 -11.70
C LEU A 91 15.74 0.91 -12.24
N SER A 92 14.95 1.85 -12.78
CA SER A 92 15.47 3.14 -13.24
C SER A 92 16.06 4.00 -12.12
N LYS A 93 15.49 3.97 -10.90
CA LYS A 93 16.05 4.70 -9.74
C LYS A 93 17.38 4.14 -9.25
N ASN A 94 17.66 2.85 -9.48
CA ASN A 94 18.88 2.19 -9.02
C ASN A 94 19.98 2.10 -10.10
N ASN A 95 19.78 2.74 -11.27
CA ASN A 95 20.75 2.77 -12.37
C ASN A 95 21.17 1.35 -12.85
N LEU A 96 20.21 0.42 -12.89
CA LEU A 96 20.37 -1.02 -13.24
C LEU A 96 19.65 -1.43 -14.54
#